data_AF-A0A178X3T5-F1
#
_entry.id   AF-A0A178X3T5-F1
#
_cell.length_a   1.000
_cell.length_b   1.000
_cell.length_c   1.000
_cell.angle_alpha   90.00
_cell.angle_beta   90.00
_cell.angle_gamma   90.00
#
_symmetry.space_group_name_H-M   'P 1'
#
loop_
_entity.id
_entity.type
_entity.pdbx_description
1 polymer ?
#
loop_
_entity_poly.entity_id
_entity_poly.type
_entity_poly.pdbx_seq_one_letter_code
_entity_poly.pdbx_strand_id
1 'polypeptide(L)'
;MRVARVVTGTRAQHTWQAAGVTSVVAITWVTRLAGLVAIVSTVVPVGRDVRGHVAKWLELPSEATTAAAAVALVTGVLLIMLAAGLRRRKRRAWQLAVGFAALLALSHLGLRHVFGAGVVSMVLLAGLIGTRRYFIARPDPTVGRWRALRVLLQLVLAGFVLNFALLSVAPARMLDPLSFADRLSQSALALTGVSGPAVFHEMWFEDLSASIGLIFSITGVLVSAYFLLRSAEPAPELSDDELARLHELLKQHGERDSLGYFALRRDKFAVFSKTGKAAVTFRVIAGVALTSADPLGDHEAWPGAIEEYLDICQRNAWVPAAMGASELGATVWARFGLEVLEIGDEAVVDTKTFTLDGRVMRGVRQAASRTKRAGYKVLVRRAEDLRPGELPELVHLAATWRGTETERGFSMALGRMGDPGSVIVTAEQGGRVRGVLQFVPWGERGLSLDVMRRDRTVDNGVNELMISELLLYSREHGIDHVSLNFAAFRALMEQGQRIGAGPVARLSAKVLHFFSRWIQIESLYRFNAKFQPRWVPRYLVYPGVGSLPRVGIATFEAEGLGGRSPWLRRVLHR
;
A
#
# COMPACT_ATOMS: atom_id res chain seq x y z
N MET A 1 -4.98 3.69 22.85
CA MET A 1 -6.20 3.04 23.40
C MET A 1 -5.82 1.66 23.89
N ARG A 2 -5.90 1.41 25.21
CA ARG A 2 -5.42 0.18 25.88
C ARG A 2 -6.16 -1.06 25.34
N VAL A 3 -5.41 -2.07 24.89
CA VAL A 3 -5.95 -3.36 24.44
C VAL A 3 -6.16 -4.25 25.66
N ALA A 4 -7.42 -4.57 25.95
CA ALA A 4 -7.82 -5.50 27.00
C ALA A 4 -7.84 -6.96 26.50
N ARG A 5 -7.65 -7.83 27.49
CA ARG A 5 -7.36 -9.28 27.54
C ARG A 5 -8.52 -10.22 27.09
N VAL A 6 -8.16 -11.52 26.99
CA VAL A 6 -8.95 -12.78 26.95
C VAL A 6 -9.53 -13.12 25.56
N VAL A 7 -9.42 -14.33 24.96
CA VAL A 7 -9.61 -15.71 25.45
C VAL A 7 -8.76 -16.74 24.67
N THR A 8 -8.38 -17.81 25.37
CA THR A 8 -7.71 -19.06 24.95
C THR A 8 -8.59 -19.95 24.06
N GLY A 9 -8.00 -20.56 23.02
CA GLY A 9 -8.64 -21.56 22.17
C GLY A 9 -7.59 -22.45 21.51
N THR A 10 -7.87 -23.76 21.49
CA THR A 10 -7.03 -24.91 21.12
C THR A 10 -6.36 -24.82 19.74
N ARG A 11 -5.12 -25.33 19.67
CA ARG A 11 -4.27 -25.51 18.48
C ARG A 11 -5.04 -26.15 17.31
N ALA A 12 -5.41 -25.33 16.34
CA ALA A 12 -5.64 -25.75 14.96
C ALA A 12 -4.58 -25.04 14.10
N GLN A 13 -4.01 -25.74 13.13
CA GLN A 13 -3.09 -25.15 12.14
C GLN A 13 -3.80 -23.96 11.47
N HIS A 14 -3.43 -22.74 11.84
CA HIS A 14 -4.02 -21.51 11.30
C HIS A 14 -3.52 -21.30 9.86
N THR A 15 -4.15 -21.98 8.90
CA THR A 15 -4.06 -21.55 7.50
C THR A 15 -4.74 -20.20 7.40
N TRP A 16 -3.98 -19.12 7.16
CA TRP A 16 -4.50 -17.77 6.96
C TRP A 16 -5.54 -17.70 5.83
N GLN A 17 -5.53 -18.69 4.93
CA GLN A 17 -6.66 -19.00 4.04
C GLN A 17 -7.87 -19.49 4.86
N ALA A 18 -8.48 -18.53 5.54
CA ALA A 18 -9.62 -18.67 6.43
C ALA A 18 -10.81 -19.29 5.70
N ALA A 19 -11.42 -20.30 6.32
CA ALA A 19 -12.70 -20.89 5.97
C ALA A 19 -13.65 -19.93 5.20
N GLY A 20 -14.25 -20.43 4.11
CA GLY A 20 -15.19 -19.67 3.29
C GLY A 20 -14.57 -18.74 2.25
N VAL A 21 -13.29 -18.92 1.86
CA VAL A 21 -12.71 -18.20 0.70
C VAL A 21 -13.58 -18.38 -0.54
N THR A 22 -13.98 -19.62 -0.82
CA THR A 22 -14.86 -19.97 -1.95
C THR A 22 -16.20 -19.25 -1.84
N SER A 23 -16.83 -19.24 -0.67
CA SER A 23 -18.09 -18.53 -0.42
C SER A 23 -17.96 -17.02 -0.61
N VAL A 24 -16.88 -16.41 -0.12
CA VAL A 24 -16.59 -14.98 -0.29
C VAL A 24 -16.31 -14.63 -1.75
N VAL A 25 -15.58 -15.48 -2.48
CA VAL A 25 -15.32 -15.30 -3.91
C VAL A 25 -16.62 -15.45 -4.71
N ALA A 26 -17.42 -16.48 -4.42
CA ALA A 26 -18.70 -16.72 -5.08
C ALA A 26 -19.65 -15.54 -4.88
N ILE A 27 -19.90 -15.11 -3.64
CA ILE A 27 -20.79 -13.98 -3.37
C ILE A 27 -20.26 -12.67 -3.97
N THR A 28 -18.94 -12.48 -4.01
CA THR A 28 -18.33 -11.33 -4.70
C THR A 28 -18.67 -11.33 -6.19
N TRP A 29 -18.55 -12.48 -6.87
CA TRP A 29 -18.88 -12.60 -8.29
C TRP A 29 -20.37 -12.45 -8.56
N VAL A 30 -21.23 -13.05 -7.72
CA VAL A 30 -22.68 -12.87 -7.82
C VAL A 30 -23.07 -11.40 -7.66
N THR A 31 -22.50 -10.68 -6.69
CA THR A 31 -22.72 -9.23 -6.52
C THR A 31 -22.25 -8.43 -7.74
N ARG A 32 -21.10 -8.78 -8.34
CA ARG A 32 -20.62 -8.13 -9.58
C ARG A 32 -21.54 -8.38 -10.75
N LEU A 33 -22.00 -9.62 -10.91
CA LEU A 33 -22.89 -10.01 -12.00
C LEU A 33 -24.24 -9.30 -11.84
N ALA A 34 -24.81 -9.26 -10.64
CA ALA A 34 -26.03 -8.52 -10.36
C ALA A 34 -25.87 -7.02 -10.67
N GLY A 35 -24.74 -6.42 -10.27
CA GLY A 35 -24.43 -5.04 -10.62
C GLY A 35 -24.27 -4.81 -12.12
N LEU A 36 -23.61 -5.73 -12.84
CA LEU A 36 -23.46 -5.68 -14.30
C LEU A 36 -24.81 -5.82 -15.00
N VAL A 37 -25.67 -6.75 -14.56
CA VAL A 37 -27.03 -6.93 -15.10
C VAL A 37 -27.85 -5.66 -14.90
N ALA A 38 -27.77 -5.02 -13.71
CA ALA A 38 -28.43 -3.74 -13.47
C ALA A 38 -27.94 -2.66 -14.47
N ILE A 39 -26.63 -2.53 -14.69
CA ILE A 39 -26.08 -1.59 -15.68
C ILE A 39 -26.54 -1.93 -17.09
N VAL A 40 -26.39 -3.18 -17.54
CA VAL A 40 -26.77 -3.61 -18.90
C VAL A 40 -28.26 -3.41 -19.15
N SER A 41 -29.11 -3.71 -18.16
CA SER A 41 -30.56 -3.48 -18.26
C SER A 41 -30.92 -2.00 -18.41
N THR A 42 -30.06 -1.07 -17.96
CA THR A 42 -30.27 0.37 -18.18
C THR A 42 -29.90 0.84 -19.59
N VAL A 43 -28.92 0.20 -20.21
CA VAL A 43 -28.32 0.61 -21.50
C VAL A 43 -28.96 -0.09 -22.69
N VAL A 44 -29.33 -1.37 -22.56
CA VAL A 44 -29.83 -2.20 -23.67
C VAL A 44 -31.27 -1.83 -24.03
N PRO A 45 -31.63 -1.78 -25.34
CA PRO A 45 -32.97 -1.43 -25.82
C PRO A 45 -34.10 -2.23 -25.16
N VAL A 46 -33.94 -3.56 -25.05
CA VAL A 46 -34.92 -4.44 -24.40
C VAL A 46 -35.23 -4.03 -22.95
N GLY A 47 -34.21 -3.58 -22.19
CA GLY A 47 -34.41 -3.10 -20.82
C GLY A 47 -35.00 -1.68 -20.73
N ARG A 48 -34.88 -0.88 -21.79
CA ARG A 48 -35.59 0.40 -21.94
C ARG A 48 -37.05 0.17 -22.31
N ASP A 49 -37.30 -0.75 -23.24
CA ASP A 49 -38.65 -1.10 -23.69
C ASP A 49 -39.49 -1.65 -22.55
N VAL A 50 -38.95 -2.57 -21.75
CA VAL A 50 -39.66 -3.11 -20.58
C VAL A 50 -40.03 -2.00 -19.59
N ARG A 51 -39.11 -1.11 -19.22
CA ARG A 51 -39.40 0.05 -18.34
C ARG A 51 -40.40 1.01 -18.94
N GLY A 52 -40.32 1.27 -20.24
CA GLY A 52 -41.28 2.09 -20.96
C GLY A 52 -42.68 1.51 -20.90
N HIS A 53 -42.83 0.19 -21.02
CA HIS A 53 -44.11 -0.50 -20.85
C HIS A 53 -44.62 -0.43 -19.41
N VAL A 54 -43.75 -0.61 -18.41
CA VAL A 54 -44.12 -0.49 -16.97
C VAL A 54 -44.62 0.91 -16.65
N ALA A 55 -43.91 1.93 -17.12
CA ALA A 55 -44.23 3.32 -16.84
C ALA A 55 -45.53 3.75 -17.50
N LYS A 56 -45.77 3.32 -18.75
CA LYS A 56 -47.06 3.51 -19.42
C LYS A 56 -48.20 2.80 -18.69
N TRP A 57 -47.95 1.62 -18.13
CA TRP A 57 -48.96 0.86 -17.39
C TRP A 57 -49.31 1.47 -16.02
N LEU A 58 -48.35 2.12 -15.36
CA LEU A 58 -48.53 2.80 -14.08
C LEU A 58 -48.84 4.30 -14.20
N GLU A 59 -49.07 4.79 -15.43
CA GLU A 59 -49.28 6.22 -15.73
C GLU A 59 -48.15 7.13 -15.17
N LEU A 60 -46.94 6.59 -15.09
CA LEU A 60 -45.79 7.33 -14.59
C LEU A 60 -45.28 8.29 -15.68
N PRO A 61 -44.93 9.54 -15.32
CA PRO A 61 -44.29 10.47 -16.25
C PRO A 61 -43.03 9.87 -16.89
N SER A 62 -42.72 10.26 -18.12
CA SER A 62 -41.47 9.86 -18.80
C SER A 62 -40.22 10.18 -17.97
N GLU A 63 -40.24 11.24 -17.19
CA GLU A 63 -39.19 11.67 -16.27
C GLU A 63 -38.99 10.72 -15.08
N ALA A 64 -40.06 10.07 -14.62
CA ALA A 64 -39.94 9.03 -13.60
C ALA A 64 -39.14 7.82 -14.11
N THR A 65 -39.14 7.59 -15.43
CA THR A 65 -38.36 6.51 -16.06
C THR A 65 -36.87 6.83 -16.18
N THR A 66 -36.51 8.11 -16.36
CA THR A 66 -35.10 8.56 -16.40
C THR A 66 -34.50 8.56 -15.01
N ALA A 67 -35.23 9.03 -13.99
CA ALA A 67 -34.83 8.94 -12.59
C ALA A 67 -34.65 7.46 -12.15
N ALA A 68 -35.61 6.58 -12.49
CA ALA A 68 -35.49 5.15 -12.21
C ALA A 68 -34.30 4.51 -12.93
N ALA A 69 -33.98 4.94 -14.16
CA ALA A 69 -32.79 4.50 -14.89
C ALA A 69 -31.49 4.92 -14.21
N ALA A 70 -31.42 6.18 -13.74
CA ALA A 70 -30.27 6.68 -13.02
C ALA A 70 -30.07 5.93 -11.70
N VAL A 71 -31.13 5.69 -10.93
CA VAL A 71 -31.07 4.90 -9.68
C VAL A 71 -30.60 3.47 -9.93
N ALA A 72 -31.11 2.80 -10.96
CA ALA A 72 -30.67 1.44 -11.32
C ALA A 72 -29.20 1.40 -11.76
N LEU A 73 -28.75 2.39 -12.54
CA LEU A 73 -27.36 2.52 -12.98
C LEU A 73 -26.43 2.74 -11.78
N VAL A 74 -26.76 3.69 -10.91
CA VAL A 74 -26.00 4.00 -9.67
C VAL A 74 -25.94 2.78 -8.77
N THR A 75 -27.07 2.09 -8.57
CA THR A 75 -27.13 0.87 -7.77
C THR A 75 -26.24 -0.23 -8.36
N GLY A 76 -26.26 -0.40 -9.69
CA GLY A 76 -25.39 -1.36 -10.38
C GLY A 76 -23.90 -1.06 -10.19
N VAL A 77 -23.50 0.19 -10.37
CA VAL A 77 -22.11 0.64 -10.13
C VAL A 77 -21.72 0.46 -8.66
N LEU A 78 -22.60 0.81 -7.72
CA LEU A 78 -22.37 0.64 -6.29
C LEU A 78 -22.22 -0.83 -5.92
N LEU A 79 -23.02 -1.75 -6.47
CA LEU A 79 -22.86 -3.19 -6.24
C LEU A 79 -21.48 -3.69 -6.73
N ILE A 80 -21.01 -3.22 -7.89
CA ILE A 80 -19.66 -3.55 -8.39
C ILE A 80 -18.57 -3.01 -7.45
N MET A 81 -18.71 -1.77 -6.96
CA MET A 81 -17.79 -1.19 -5.99
C MET A 81 -17.81 -1.93 -4.65
N LEU A 82 -19.01 -2.27 -4.16
CA LEU A 82 -19.22 -3.02 -2.92
C LEU A 82 -18.63 -4.43 -3.03
N ALA A 83 -18.71 -5.07 -4.20
CA ALA A 83 -18.07 -6.36 -4.42
C ALA A 83 -16.55 -6.32 -4.18
N ALA A 84 -15.87 -5.21 -4.52
CA ALA A 84 -14.46 -5.04 -4.16
C ALA A 84 -14.24 -4.91 -2.63
N GLY A 85 -15.23 -4.39 -1.89
CA GLY A 85 -15.26 -4.40 -0.42
C GLY A 85 -15.58 -5.79 0.17
N LEU A 86 -16.50 -6.54 -0.43
CA LEU A 86 -16.86 -7.91 -0.05
C LEU A 86 -15.69 -8.87 -0.23
N ARG A 87 -14.94 -8.76 -1.34
CA ARG A 87 -13.71 -9.53 -1.57
C ARG A 87 -12.69 -9.33 -0.44
N ARG A 88 -12.69 -8.14 0.16
CA ARG A 88 -11.85 -7.74 1.29
C ARG A 88 -12.49 -8.05 2.65
N ARG A 89 -13.60 -8.80 2.68
CA ARG A 89 -14.33 -9.21 3.89
C ARG A 89 -14.78 -8.03 4.77
N LYS A 90 -15.03 -6.85 4.17
CA LYS A 90 -15.42 -5.64 4.91
C LYS A 90 -16.86 -5.69 5.38
N ARG A 91 -17.06 -5.47 6.68
CA ARG A 91 -18.40 -5.48 7.30
C ARG A 91 -19.32 -4.39 6.77
N ARG A 92 -18.83 -3.16 6.57
CA ARG A 92 -19.64 -2.07 5.97
C ARG A 92 -20.03 -2.35 4.52
N ALA A 93 -19.11 -2.94 3.73
CA ALA A 93 -19.43 -3.31 2.35
C ALA A 93 -20.55 -4.35 2.31
N TRP A 94 -20.51 -5.31 3.23
CA TRP A 94 -21.57 -6.28 3.42
C TRP A 94 -22.90 -5.64 3.86
N GLN A 95 -22.90 -4.77 4.87
CA GLN A 95 -24.11 -4.06 5.31
C GLN A 95 -24.77 -3.25 4.19
N LEU A 96 -23.97 -2.49 3.43
CA LEU A 96 -24.45 -1.72 2.29
C LEU A 96 -24.96 -2.63 1.17
N ALA A 97 -24.24 -3.71 0.85
CA ALA A 97 -24.69 -4.67 -0.17
C ALA A 97 -26.00 -5.35 0.22
N VAL A 98 -26.20 -5.70 1.50
CA VAL A 98 -27.47 -6.23 2.02
C VAL A 98 -28.57 -5.18 1.89
N GLY A 99 -28.31 -3.93 2.26
CA GLY A 99 -29.28 -2.84 2.12
C GLY A 99 -29.71 -2.61 0.67
N PHE A 100 -28.76 -2.54 -0.27
CA PHE A 100 -29.06 -2.39 -1.70
C PHE A 100 -29.76 -3.63 -2.28
N ALA A 101 -29.33 -4.84 -1.92
CA ALA A 101 -29.99 -6.07 -2.36
C ALA A 101 -31.42 -6.18 -1.82
N ALA A 102 -31.67 -5.75 -0.58
CA ALA A 102 -33.01 -5.68 0.01
C ALA A 102 -33.89 -4.63 -0.69
N LEU A 103 -33.34 -3.45 -0.99
CA LEU A 103 -34.05 -2.41 -1.73
C LEU A 103 -34.43 -2.89 -3.15
N LEU A 104 -33.50 -3.53 -3.85
CA LEU A 104 -33.76 -4.14 -5.15
C LEU A 104 -34.84 -5.22 -5.06
N ALA A 105 -34.72 -6.15 -4.09
CA ALA A 105 -35.73 -7.18 -3.87
C ALA A 105 -37.13 -6.60 -3.58
N LEU A 106 -37.24 -5.57 -2.74
CA LEU A 106 -38.49 -4.87 -2.44
C LEU A 106 -39.09 -4.19 -3.68
N SER A 107 -38.26 -3.54 -4.50
CA SER A 107 -38.71 -2.90 -5.73
C SER A 107 -39.34 -3.89 -6.72
N HIS A 108 -38.83 -5.13 -6.78
CA HIS A 108 -39.35 -6.21 -7.60
C HIS A 108 -40.58 -6.93 -6.99
N LEU A 109 -40.86 -6.76 -5.69
CA LEU A 109 -42.05 -7.29 -5.03
C LEU A 109 -43.25 -6.35 -5.14
N GLY A 110 -43.03 -5.03 -5.10
CA GLY A 110 -44.08 -4.01 -5.18
C GLY A 110 -44.59 -3.74 -6.60
N LEU A 111 -43.77 -4.04 -7.61
CA LEU A 111 -44.11 -3.97 -9.02
C LEU A 111 -44.19 -5.42 -9.50
N ARG A 112 -45.33 -5.92 -9.96
CA ARG A 112 -45.54 -7.33 -10.39
C ARG A 112 -44.72 -7.72 -11.66
N HIS A 113 -43.43 -7.40 -11.69
CA HIS A 113 -42.53 -7.61 -12.81
C HIS A 113 -41.56 -8.79 -12.58
N VAL A 114 -41.73 -9.76 -13.49
CA VAL A 114 -40.73 -10.66 -14.08
C VAL A 114 -40.04 -11.65 -13.13
N PHE A 115 -40.54 -12.89 -13.15
CA PHE A 115 -39.82 -14.11 -12.79
C PHE A 115 -38.39 -14.05 -13.39
N GLY A 116 -37.36 -13.94 -12.54
CA GLY A 116 -35.97 -13.79 -12.97
C GLY A 116 -35.20 -12.77 -12.13
N ALA A 117 -35.36 -11.47 -12.40
CA ALA A 117 -34.59 -10.41 -11.73
C ALA A 117 -34.88 -10.30 -10.22
N GLY A 118 -36.14 -10.47 -9.81
CA GLY A 118 -36.52 -10.57 -8.40
C GLY A 118 -35.90 -11.80 -7.72
N VAL A 119 -35.89 -12.96 -8.40
CA VAL A 119 -35.28 -14.19 -7.89
C VAL A 119 -33.77 -14.01 -7.71
N VAL A 120 -33.07 -13.41 -8.68
CA VAL A 120 -31.63 -13.13 -8.58
C VAL A 120 -31.33 -12.19 -7.40
N SER A 121 -32.14 -11.15 -7.19
CA SER A 121 -31.98 -10.22 -6.07
C SER A 121 -32.23 -10.89 -4.71
N MET A 122 -33.23 -11.77 -4.64
CA MET A 122 -33.53 -12.57 -3.44
C MET A 122 -32.43 -13.61 -3.14
N VAL A 123 -31.90 -14.29 -4.16
CA VAL A 123 -30.78 -15.22 -4.03
C VAL A 123 -29.51 -14.49 -3.58
N LEU A 124 -29.23 -13.31 -4.15
CA LEU A 124 -28.12 -12.47 -3.70
C LEU A 124 -28.29 -12.06 -2.23
N LEU A 125 -29.48 -11.60 -1.84
CA LEU A 125 -29.78 -11.22 -0.46
C LEU A 125 -29.61 -12.40 0.51
N ALA A 126 -30.18 -13.57 0.18
CA ALA A 126 -30.04 -14.79 0.98
C ALA A 126 -28.58 -15.24 1.08
N GLY A 127 -27.82 -15.18 -0.03
CA GLY A 127 -26.40 -15.47 -0.07
C GLY A 127 -25.57 -14.53 0.79
N LEU A 128 -25.86 -13.22 0.77
CA LEU A 128 -25.21 -12.22 1.63
C LEU A 128 -25.51 -12.50 3.11
N ILE A 129 -26.76 -12.79 3.46
CA ILE A 129 -27.14 -13.11 4.85
C ILE A 129 -26.46 -14.41 5.32
N GLY A 130 -26.47 -15.46 4.49
CA GLY A 130 -25.84 -16.75 4.80
C GLY A 130 -24.32 -16.65 4.96
N THR A 131 -23.68 -15.71 4.27
CA THR A 131 -22.23 -15.49 4.36
C THR A 131 -21.81 -14.45 5.41
N ARG A 132 -22.73 -13.94 6.25
CA ARG A 132 -22.48 -12.88 7.24
C ARG A 132 -21.22 -13.08 8.10
N ARG A 133 -20.95 -14.34 8.49
CA ARG A 133 -19.86 -14.71 9.40
C ARG A 133 -18.47 -14.45 8.81
N TYR A 134 -18.36 -14.32 7.48
CA TYR A 134 -17.08 -14.10 6.81
C TYR A 134 -16.70 -12.62 6.71
N PHE A 135 -17.61 -11.68 7.01
CA PHE A 135 -17.39 -10.24 6.88
C PHE A 135 -17.06 -9.58 8.21
N ILE A 136 -15.87 -9.91 8.74
CA ILE A 136 -15.42 -9.49 10.08
C ILE A 136 -14.58 -8.21 10.08
N ALA A 137 -14.07 -7.77 8.93
CA ALA A 137 -13.15 -6.65 8.90
C ALA A 137 -13.85 -5.35 9.32
N ARG A 138 -13.26 -4.70 10.32
CA ARG A 138 -13.78 -3.49 10.94
C ARG A 138 -13.83 -2.35 9.92
N PRO A 139 -14.81 -1.47 10.05
CA PRO A 139 -14.83 -0.24 9.27
C PRO A 139 -13.65 0.66 9.63
N ASP A 140 -13.16 1.48 8.69
CA ASP A 140 -12.18 2.54 8.96
C ASP A 140 -12.64 3.35 10.20
N PRO A 141 -11.89 3.33 11.32
CA PRO A 141 -12.43 3.58 12.65
C PRO A 141 -12.92 5.01 12.87
N THR A 142 -12.43 6.01 12.15
CA THR A 142 -12.82 7.41 12.44
C THR A 142 -12.76 8.34 11.25
N VAL A 143 -11.72 8.27 10.42
CA VAL A 143 -11.46 9.28 9.38
C VAL A 143 -12.32 9.06 8.13
N GLY A 144 -12.44 7.81 7.66
CA GLY A 144 -13.13 7.48 6.42
C GLY A 144 -14.62 7.86 6.40
N ARG A 145 -15.35 7.67 7.51
CA ARG A 145 -16.80 7.96 7.57
C ARG A 145 -17.13 9.45 7.52
N TRP A 146 -16.35 10.26 8.24
CA TRP A 146 -16.58 11.71 8.28
C TRP A 146 -16.13 12.37 6.99
N ARG A 147 -15.05 11.86 6.36
CA ARG A 147 -14.67 12.29 5.00
C ARG A 147 -15.71 11.90 3.97
N ALA A 148 -16.23 10.67 4.01
CA ALA A 148 -17.28 10.22 3.11
C ALA A 148 -18.54 11.09 3.23
N LEU A 149 -18.97 11.41 4.46
CA LEU A 149 -20.10 12.31 4.70
C LEU A 149 -19.81 13.73 4.21
N ARG A 150 -18.63 14.28 4.54
CA ARG A 150 -18.23 15.63 4.12
C ARG A 150 -18.20 15.76 2.60
N VAL A 151 -17.60 14.80 1.90
CA VAL A 151 -17.50 14.82 0.43
C VAL A 151 -18.87 14.67 -0.22
N LEU A 152 -19.74 13.82 0.33
CA LEU A 152 -21.12 13.70 -0.12
C LEU A 152 -21.86 15.05 -0.01
N LEU A 153 -21.82 15.66 1.18
CA LEU A 153 -22.48 16.95 1.42
C LEU A 153 -21.90 18.06 0.54
N GLN A 154 -20.58 18.12 0.37
CA GLN A 154 -19.92 19.12 -0.48
C GLN A 154 -20.33 19.01 -1.94
N LEU A 155 -20.37 17.80 -2.50
CA LEU A 155 -20.72 17.60 -3.90
C LEU A 155 -22.21 17.81 -4.15
N VAL A 156 -23.08 17.33 -3.26
CA VAL A 156 -24.52 17.59 -3.34
C VAL A 156 -24.81 19.08 -3.22
N LEU A 157 -24.18 19.78 -2.27
CA LEU A 157 -24.34 21.23 -2.11
C LEU A 157 -23.78 21.99 -3.32
N ALA A 158 -22.65 21.58 -3.89
CA ALA A 158 -22.09 22.20 -5.08
C ALA A 158 -23.02 22.06 -6.30
N GLY A 159 -23.59 20.86 -6.51
CA GLY A 159 -24.58 20.63 -7.56
C GLY A 159 -25.83 21.48 -7.37
N PHE A 160 -26.32 21.57 -6.13
CA PHE A 160 -27.45 22.41 -5.76
C PHE A 160 -27.18 23.90 -6.04
N VAL A 161 -26.07 24.44 -5.54
CA VAL A 161 -25.70 25.86 -5.69
C VAL A 161 -25.45 26.21 -7.15
N LEU A 162 -24.77 25.33 -7.91
CA LEU A 162 -24.49 25.56 -9.32
C LEU A 162 -25.79 25.58 -10.14
N ASN A 163 -26.71 24.65 -9.85
CA ASN A 163 -28.02 24.63 -10.50
C ASN A 163 -28.84 25.87 -10.14
N PHE A 164 -28.86 26.26 -8.86
CA PHE A 164 -29.56 27.46 -8.40
C PHE A 164 -28.99 28.73 -9.06
N ALA A 165 -27.67 28.83 -9.19
CA ALA A 165 -27.00 29.94 -9.87
C ALA A 165 -27.31 29.96 -11.37
N LEU A 166 -27.31 28.79 -12.04
CA LEU A 166 -27.69 28.66 -13.44
C LEU A 166 -29.11 29.20 -13.69
N LEU A 167 -30.07 28.77 -12.87
CA LEU A 167 -31.46 29.26 -12.92
C LEU A 167 -31.56 30.75 -12.58
N SER A 168 -30.62 31.29 -11.81
CA SER A 168 -30.65 32.70 -11.40
C SER A 168 -30.05 33.66 -12.40
N VAL A 169 -29.05 33.22 -13.17
CA VAL A 169 -28.37 34.05 -14.18
C VAL A 169 -29.08 33.99 -15.53
N ALA A 170 -29.90 32.97 -15.78
CA ALA A 170 -30.58 32.78 -17.06
C ALA A 170 -32.13 32.79 -16.96
N PRO A 171 -32.77 33.80 -16.32
CA PRO A 171 -34.22 33.84 -16.16
C PRO A 171 -35.00 33.86 -17.48
N ALA A 172 -34.40 34.41 -18.54
CA ALA A 172 -35.00 34.45 -19.89
C ALA A 172 -35.12 33.07 -20.55
N ARG A 173 -34.58 32.00 -19.95
CA ARG A 173 -34.69 30.63 -20.45
C ARG A 173 -35.93 29.91 -19.92
N MET A 174 -36.64 30.48 -18.95
CA MET A 174 -37.87 29.93 -18.39
C MET A 174 -39.09 30.60 -19.00
N LEU A 175 -40.17 29.84 -19.22
CA LEU A 175 -41.44 30.33 -19.76
C LEU A 175 -42.10 31.33 -18.80
N ASP A 176 -42.05 31.02 -17.50
CA ASP A 176 -42.53 31.90 -16.44
C ASP A 176 -41.39 32.30 -15.50
N PRO A 177 -41.40 33.54 -14.95
CA PRO A 177 -40.44 33.96 -13.94
C PRO A 177 -40.52 33.08 -12.69
N LEU A 178 -39.45 32.35 -12.39
CA LEU A 178 -39.38 31.53 -11.18
C LEU A 178 -39.17 32.40 -9.93
N SER A 179 -39.98 32.16 -8.90
CA SER A 179 -39.75 32.68 -7.56
C SER A 179 -38.47 32.09 -6.95
N PHE A 180 -37.98 32.70 -5.88
CA PHE A 180 -36.84 32.16 -5.13
C PHE A 180 -37.11 30.73 -4.62
N ALA A 181 -38.34 30.46 -4.15
CA ALA A 181 -38.74 29.16 -3.65
C ALA A 181 -38.80 28.10 -4.77
N ASP A 182 -39.23 28.49 -5.98
CA ASP A 182 -39.29 27.58 -7.13
C ASP A 182 -37.90 27.23 -7.64
N ARG A 183 -36.96 28.18 -7.61
CA ARG A 183 -35.54 27.87 -7.93
C ARG A 183 -34.92 26.94 -6.91
N LEU A 184 -35.28 27.09 -5.63
CA LEU A 184 -34.83 26.22 -4.54
C LEU A 184 -35.34 24.79 -4.73
N SER A 185 -36.65 24.64 -4.98
CA SER A 185 -37.28 23.34 -5.20
C SER A 185 -36.81 22.67 -6.49
N GLN A 186 -36.71 23.41 -7.60
CA GLN A 186 -36.13 22.92 -8.86
C GLN A 186 -34.71 22.39 -8.65
N SER A 187 -33.87 23.14 -7.92
CA SER A 187 -32.48 22.73 -7.66
C SER A 187 -32.38 21.53 -6.72
N ALA A 188 -33.32 21.37 -5.79
CA ALA A 188 -33.39 20.19 -4.94
C ALA A 188 -33.83 18.95 -5.72
N LEU A 189 -34.85 19.07 -6.58
CA LEU A 189 -35.38 17.97 -7.38
C LEU A 189 -34.39 17.51 -8.46
N ALA A 190 -33.65 18.44 -9.06
CA ALA A 190 -32.58 18.16 -10.01
C ALA A 190 -31.50 17.22 -9.44
N LEU A 191 -31.24 17.24 -8.12
CA LEU A 191 -30.29 16.31 -7.48
C LEU A 191 -30.70 14.84 -7.64
N THR A 192 -32.00 14.59 -7.78
CA THR A 192 -32.59 13.26 -7.92
C THR A 192 -32.96 12.91 -9.35
N GLY A 193 -32.81 13.86 -10.29
CA GLY A 193 -33.26 13.73 -11.68
C GLY A 193 -34.78 13.78 -11.84
N VAL A 194 -35.50 14.30 -10.82
CA VAL A 194 -36.94 14.55 -10.88
C VAL A 194 -37.14 15.98 -11.40
N SER A 195 -38.09 16.18 -12.30
CA SER A 195 -38.43 17.53 -12.77
C SER A 195 -39.12 18.31 -11.66
N GLY A 196 -38.84 19.61 -11.63
CA GLY A 196 -39.45 20.52 -10.67
C GLY A 196 -40.41 21.50 -11.34
N PRO A 197 -40.76 22.60 -10.65
CA PRO A 197 -41.80 23.52 -11.10
C PRO A 197 -41.38 24.39 -12.30
N ALA A 198 -40.11 24.34 -12.73
CA ALA A 198 -39.63 25.17 -13.83
C ALA A 198 -40.05 24.62 -15.19
N VAL A 199 -40.68 25.46 -16.00
CA VAL A 199 -40.98 25.17 -17.41
C VAL A 199 -40.01 25.95 -18.29
N PHE A 200 -39.27 25.24 -19.14
CA PHE A 200 -38.17 25.81 -19.93
C PHE A 200 -38.61 26.08 -21.37
N HIS A 201 -38.07 27.14 -21.98
CA HIS A 201 -38.25 27.40 -23.42
C HIS A 201 -37.54 26.35 -24.28
N GLU A 202 -36.43 25.82 -23.78
CA GLU A 202 -35.47 25.02 -24.53
C GLU A 202 -35.20 23.71 -23.78
N MET A 203 -35.48 22.57 -24.42
CA MET A 203 -35.30 21.24 -23.81
C MET A 203 -33.85 20.99 -23.37
N TRP A 204 -32.86 21.53 -24.09
CA TRP A 204 -31.45 21.34 -23.73
C TRP A 204 -31.07 22.00 -22.38
N PHE A 205 -31.78 23.06 -21.98
CA PHE A 205 -31.50 23.79 -20.75
C PHE A 205 -32.13 23.08 -19.53
N GLU A 206 -33.30 22.49 -19.72
CA GLU A 206 -33.91 21.54 -18.79
C GLU A 206 -32.99 20.34 -18.53
N ASP A 207 -32.53 19.71 -19.63
CA ASP A 207 -31.57 18.61 -19.58
C ASP A 207 -30.28 19.00 -18.87
N LEU A 208 -29.78 20.20 -19.11
CA LEU A 208 -28.58 20.73 -18.44
C LEU A 208 -28.81 20.89 -16.93
N SER A 209 -29.95 21.44 -16.52
CA SER A 209 -30.30 21.61 -15.10
C SER A 209 -30.40 20.26 -14.38
N ALA A 210 -31.14 19.31 -14.96
CA ALA A 210 -31.28 17.96 -14.43
C ALA A 210 -29.92 17.23 -14.40
N SER A 211 -29.11 17.36 -15.45
CA SER A 211 -27.79 16.73 -15.55
C SER A 211 -26.82 17.24 -14.50
N ILE A 212 -26.79 18.55 -14.22
CA ILE A 212 -25.91 19.12 -13.18
C ILE A 212 -26.25 18.51 -11.82
N GLY A 213 -27.52 18.57 -11.40
CA GLY A 213 -27.94 18.04 -10.11
C GLY A 213 -27.63 16.54 -9.97
N LEU A 214 -27.94 15.77 -11.00
CA LEU A 214 -27.77 14.33 -11.02
C LEU A 214 -26.29 13.92 -11.04
N ILE A 215 -25.45 14.54 -11.88
CA ILE A 215 -24.02 14.22 -11.98
C ILE A 215 -23.32 14.49 -10.65
N PHE A 216 -23.59 15.62 -10.01
CA PHE A 216 -22.98 15.96 -8.72
C PHE A 216 -23.42 15.01 -7.62
N SER A 217 -24.70 14.61 -7.60
CA SER A 217 -25.23 13.66 -6.61
C SER A 217 -24.66 12.26 -6.81
N ILE A 218 -24.64 11.75 -8.05
CA ILE A 218 -24.04 10.45 -8.40
C ILE A 218 -22.56 10.46 -8.04
N THR A 219 -21.82 11.49 -8.45
CA THR A 219 -20.39 11.63 -8.13
C THR A 219 -20.17 11.68 -6.62
N GLY A 220 -21.01 12.42 -5.89
CA GLY A 220 -21.03 12.48 -4.43
C GLY A 220 -21.15 11.09 -3.80
N VAL A 221 -22.12 10.31 -4.24
CA VAL A 221 -22.37 8.94 -3.77
C VAL A 221 -21.19 8.01 -4.10
N LEU A 222 -20.68 8.04 -5.33
CA LEU A 222 -19.58 7.17 -5.75
C LEU A 222 -18.26 7.49 -5.01
N VAL A 223 -17.92 8.76 -4.89
CA VAL A 223 -16.71 9.19 -4.17
C VAL A 223 -16.86 8.92 -2.67
N SER A 224 -18.04 9.16 -2.09
CA SER A 224 -18.34 8.81 -0.69
C SER A 224 -18.22 7.31 -0.44
N ALA A 225 -18.76 6.47 -1.33
CA ALA A 225 -18.62 5.02 -1.28
C ALA A 225 -17.16 4.59 -1.35
N TYR A 226 -16.33 5.21 -2.20
CA TYR A 226 -14.89 4.96 -2.23
C TYR A 226 -14.23 5.23 -0.86
N PHE A 227 -14.53 6.37 -0.21
CA PHE A 227 -13.98 6.69 1.12
C PHE A 227 -14.50 5.77 2.24
N LEU A 228 -15.72 5.24 2.13
CA LEU A 228 -16.24 4.24 3.08
C LEU A 228 -15.58 2.86 2.89
N LEU A 229 -15.20 2.53 1.66
CA LEU A 229 -14.68 1.22 1.27
C LEU A 229 -13.15 1.17 1.22
N ARG A 230 -12.44 2.30 1.33
CA ARG A 230 -10.97 2.31 1.42
C ARG A 230 -10.50 1.64 2.71
N SER A 231 -9.32 1.01 2.66
CA SER A 231 -8.71 0.48 3.88
C SER A 231 -8.06 1.64 4.62
N ALA A 232 -8.20 1.68 5.95
CA ALA A 232 -7.52 2.67 6.76
C ALA A 232 -6.00 2.52 6.56
N GLU A 233 -5.32 3.66 6.38
CA GLU A 233 -3.87 3.76 6.39
C GLU A 233 -3.51 4.62 7.61
N PRO A 234 -3.58 4.04 8.83
CA PRO A 234 -3.27 4.78 10.04
C PRO A 234 -1.83 5.26 10.01
N ALA A 235 -1.59 6.45 10.56
CA ALA A 235 -0.24 6.92 10.79
C ALA A 235 0.44 5.96 11.78
N PRO A 236 1.64 5.46 11.46
CA PRO A 236 2.41 4.63 12.38
C PRO A 236 2.83 5.44 13.60
N GLU A 237 2.74 4.82 14.78
CA GLU A 237 3.20 5.38 16.03
C GLU A 237 3.78 4.24 16.86
N LEU A 238 5.11 4.15 16.89
CA LEU A 238 5.86 3.28 17.79
C LEU A 238 6.10 4.06 19.09
N SER A 239 5.54 3.56 20.19
CA SER A 239 5.79 4.16 21.52
C SER A 239 7.23 3.88 21.99
N ASP A 240 7.75 4.72 22.87
CA ASP A 240 9.10 4.53 23.41
C ASP A 240 9.23 3.21 24.21
N ASP A 241 8.16 2.78 24.88
CA ASP A 241 8.08 1.47 25.55
C ASP A 241 8.20 0.29 24.56
N GLU A 242 7.52 0.38 23.41
CA GLU A 242 7.61 -0.64 22.36
C GLU A 242 9.00 -0.64 21.73
N LEU A 243 9.59 0.54 21.48
CA LEU A 243 10.96 0.66 21.00
C LEU A 243 11.96 0.04 21.97
N ALA A 244 11.82 0.27 23.28
CA ALA A 244 12.67 -0.36 24.30
C ALA A 244 12.57 -1.89 24.27
N ARG A 245 11.35 -2.44 24.12
CA ARG A 245 11.14 -3.89 23.99
C ARG A 245 11.74 -4.47 22.71
N LEU A 246 11.65 -3.75 21.59
CA LEU A 246 12.28 -4.19 20.33
C LEU A 246 13.81 -4.18 20.44
N HIS A 247 14.40 -3.18 21.10
CA HIS A 247 15.84 -3.16 21.38
C HIS A 247 16.27 -4.37 22.23
N GLU A 248 15.50 -4.74 23.25
CA GLU A 248 15.82 -5.93 24.05
C GLU A 248 15.79 -7.22 23.23
N LEU A 249 14.78 -7.38 22.35
CA LEU A 249 14.73 -8.52 21.42
C LEU A 249 15.93 -8.54 20.46
N LEU A 250 16.38 -7.38 19.98
CA LEU A 250 17.56 -7.27 19.12
C LEU A 250 18.86 -7.55 19.89
N LYS A 251 18.96 -7.12 21.15
CA LYS A 251 20.12 -7.41 21.99
C LYS A 251 20.30 -8.92 22.19
N GLN A 252 19.20 -9.65 22.40
CA GLN A 252 19.23 -11.09 22.64
C GLN A 252 19.30 -11.94 21.37
N HIS A 253 18.70 -11.50 20.26
CA HIS A 253 18.49 -12.33 19.07
C HIS A 253 18.84 -11.64 17.73
N GLY A 254 19.42 -10.44 17.77
CA GLY A 254 19.70 -9.61 16.59
C GLY A 254 20.78 -10.17 15.66
N GLU A 255 21.61 -11.11 16.09
CA GLU A 255 22.64 -11.75 15.26
C GLU A 255 22.06 -12.58 14.09
N ARG A 256 20.78 -12.94 14.12
CA ARG A 256 20.20 -13.87 13.13
C ARG A 256 19.90 -13.23 11.78
N ASP A 257 19.61 -11.93 11.75
CA ASP A 257 19.21 -11.24 10.53
C ASP A 257 19.83 -9.84 10.46
N SER A 258 20.64 -9.61 9.43
CA SER A 258 21.28 -8.32 9.12
C SER A 258 20.31 -7.17 8.90
N LEU A 259 19.05 -7.47 8.58
CA LEU A 259 18.00 -6.48 8.37
C LEU A 259 17.15 -6.22 9.62
N GLY A 260 17.39 -6.96 10.71
CA GLY A 260 16.59 -6.88 11.93
C GLY A 260 16.61 -5.49 12.58
N TYR A 261 17.74 -4.77 12.55
CA TYR A 261 17.86 -3.45 13.17
C TYR A 261 16.91 -2.41 12.55
N PHE A 262 16.55 -2.56 11.27
CA PHE A 262 15.60 -1.67 10.59
C PHE A 262 14.17 -1.78 11.13
N ALA A 263 13.84 -2.79 11.95
CA ALA A 263 12.58 -2.86 12.67
C ALA A 263 12.37 -1.68 13.64
N LEU A 264 13.45 -1.02 14.07
CA LEU A 264 13.43 0.15 14.98
C LEU A 264 13.04 1.47 14.28
N ARG A 265 12.60 1.41 13.02
CA ARG A 265 12.13 2.59 12.30
C ARG A 265 10.82 3.10 12.91
N ARG A 266 10.78 4.37 13.31
CA ARG A 266 9.65 4.96 14.06
C ARG A 266 8.32 5.01 13.29
N ASP A 267 8.35 4.88 11.97
CA ASP A 267 7.14 4.86 11.14
C ASP A 267 6.65 3.44 10.81
N LYS A 268 6.86 2.52 11.77
CA LYS A 268 6.29 1.18 11.79
C LYS A 268 5.35 1.04 13.00
N PHE A 269 4.44 0.09 12.93
CA PHE A 269 3.75 -0.48 14.07
C PHE A 269 4.52 -1.70 14.55
N ALA A 270 4.38 -2.05 15.82
CA ALA A 270 4.85 -3.32 16.36
C ALA A 270 3.69 -4.16 16.87
N VAL A 271 3.76 -5.47 16.65
CA VAL A 271 2.90 -6.45 17.31
C VAL A 271 3.77 -7.53 17.92
N PHE A 272 3.55 -7.79 19.20
CA PHE A 272 4.32 -8.76 19.96
C PHE A 272 3.53 -10.07 20.07
N SER A 273 4.25 -11.19 20.04
CA SER A 273 3.74 -12.47 20.50
C SER A 273 3.18 -12.37 21.93
N LYS A 274 2.24 -13.24 22.28
CA LYS A 274 1.66 -13.30 23.63
C LYS A 274 2.70 -13.49 24.74
N THR A 275 3.79 -14.20 24.43
CA THR A 275 4.91 -14.42 25.35
C THR A 275 5.86 -13.21 25.45
N GLY A 276 5.75 -12.25 24.54
CA GLY A 276 6.64 -11.11 24.43
C GLY A 276 8.03 -11.43 23.87
N LYS A 277 8.32 -12.68 23.53
CA LYS A 277 9.64 -13.16 23.06
C LYS A 277 9.90 -12.93 21.58
N ALA A 278 8.89 -12.50 20.83
CA ALA A 278 9.00 -12.17 19.42
C ALA A 278 8.06 -11.02 19.03
N ALA A 279 8.41 -10.29 17.97
CA ALA A 279 7.62 -9.19 17.44
C ALA A 279 7.68 -9.10 15.91
N VAL A 280 6.59 -8.65 15.29
CA VAL A 280 6.55 -8.27 13.87
C VAL A 280 6.39 -6.76 13.80
N THR A 281 7.26 -6.09 13.03
CA THR A 281 7.11 -4.67 12.73
C THR A 281 6.63 -4.46 11.30
N PHE A 282 5.69 -3.54 11.10
CA PHE A 282 5.05 -3.36 9.79
C PHE A 282 4.55 -1.95 9.57
N ARG A 283 4.33 -1.57 8.32
CA ARG A 283 3.70 -0.31 7.94
C ARG A 283 2.53 -0.58 6.99
N VAL A 284 1.46 0.20 7.10
CA VAL A 284 0.31 0.07 6.20
C VAL A 284 0.43 1.05 5.04
N ILE A 285 0.56 0.54 3.82
CA ILE A 285 0.67 1.33 2.59
C ILE A 285 -0.29 0.77 1.56
N ALA A 286 -1.15 1.62 0.97
CA ALA A 286 -2.14 1.21 0.00
C ALA A 286 -3.03 0.03 0.49
N GLY A 287 -3.22 -0.12 1.81
CA GLY A 287 -3.91 -1.24 2.47
C GLY A 287 -3.22 -2.60 2.37
N VAL A 288 -1.89 -2.60 2.21
CA VAL A 288 -0.98 -3.71 2.48
C VAL A 288 -0.30 -3.40 3.81
N ALA A 289 -0.34 -4.34 4.76
CA ALA A 289 0.47 -4.28 5.97
C ALA A 289 1.82 -4.89 5.62
N LEU A 290 2.80 -4.08 5.22
CA LEU A 290 4.09 -4.54 4.76
C LEU A 290 5.04 -4.65 5.95
N THR A 291 5.57 -5.84 6.22
CA THR A 291 6.70 -6.05 7.15
C THR A 291 8.01 -5.93 6.38
N SER A 292 9.08 -5.58 7.10
CA SER A 292 10.45 -5.64 6.59
C SER A 292 11.21 -6.70 7.35
N ALA A 293 12.00 -7.51 6.65
CA ALA A 293 12.86 -8.53 7.24
C ALA A 293 12.07 -9.61 8.01
N ASP A 294 12.78 -10.42 8.78
CA ASP A 294 12.19 -11.44 9.64
C ASP A 294 11.49 -10.84 10.87
N PRO A 295 10.58 -11.60 11.53
CA PRO A 295 10.16 -11.26 12.88
C PRO A 295 11.37 -11.14 13.83
N LEU A 296 11.31 -10.19 14.76
CA LEU A 296 12.34 -10.04 15.78
C LEU A 296 12.13 -11.01 16.93
N GLY A 297 13.23 -11.37 17.60
CA GLY A 297 13.24 -12.19 18.81
C GLY A 297 13.43 -13.68 18.54
N ASP A 298 12.98 -14.51 19.48
CA ASP A 298 13.18 -15.95 19.42
C ASP A 298 12.36 -16.59 18.29
N HIS A 299 13.01 -17.42 17.46
CA HIS A 299 12.41 -18.02 16.27
C HIS A 299 11.32 -19.03 16.63
N GLU A 300 11.43 -19.67 17.79
CA GLU A 300 10.37 -20.53 18.33
C GLU A 300 9.09 -19.74 18.66
N ALA A 301 9.22 -18.44 18.97
CA ALA A 301 8.11 -17.55 19.29
C ALA A 301 7.59 -16.77 18.07
N TRP A 302 8.28 -16.79 16.91
CA TRP A 302 7.84 -16.12 15.68
C TRP A 302 6.43 -16.51 15.25
N PRO A 303 6.01 -17.80 15.27
CA PRO A 303 4.64 -18.18 14.93
C PRO A 303 3.59 -17.39 15.71
N GLY A 304 3.81 -17.17 17.01
CA GLY A 304 2.88 -16.42 17.85
C GLY A 304 2.80 -14.93 17.52
N ALA A 305 3.89 -14.31 17.07
CA ALA A 305 3.87 -12.92 16.61
C ALA A 305 3.22 -12.79 15.22
N ILE A 306 3.46 -13.78 14.34
CA ILE A 306 2.85 -13.86 13.01
C ILE A 306 1.32 -14.04 13.13
N GLU A 307 0.84 -14.89 14.03
CA GLU A 307 -0.59 -15.06 14.29
C GLU A 307 -1.26 -13.74 14.68
N GLU A 308 -0.70 -13.02 15.65
CA GLU A 308 -1.23 -11.72 16.09
C GLU A 308 -1.21 -10.67 14.95
N TYR A 309 -0.13 -10.63 14.16
CA TYR A 309 -0.03 -9.78 12.97
C TYR A 309 -1.09 -10.11 11.92
N LEU A 310 -1.30 -11.38 11.61
CA LEU A 310 -2.29 -11.83 10.63
C LEU A 310 -3.73 -11.55 11.10
N ASP A 311 -3.99 -11.69 12.39
CA ASP A 311 -5.25 -11.31 13.04
C ASP A 311 -5.53 -9.81 12.88
N ILE A 312 -4.53 -8.95 13.11
CA ILE A 312 -4.62 -7.51 12.87
C ILE A 312 -4.92 -7.23 11.40
N CYS A 313 -4.23 -7.90 10.48
CA CYS A 313 -4.47 -7.74 9.04
C CYS A 313 -5.91 -8.12 8.66
N GLN A 314 -6.41 -9.24 9.19
CA GLN A 314 -7.76 -9.72 8.93
C GLN A 314 -8.83 -8.76 9.49
N ARG A 315 -8.64 -8.26 10.71
CA ARG A 315 -9.55 -7.30 11.36
C ARG A 315 -9.61 -5.96 10.63
N ASN A 316 -8.57 -5.57 9.90
CA ASN A 316 -8.51 -4.28 9.20
C ASN A 316 -8.65 -4.39 7.67
N ALA A 317 -8.85 -5.60 7.14
CA ALA A 317 -8.82 -5.88 5.70
C ALA A 317 -7.55 -5.35 5.03
N TRP A 318 -6.40 -5.58 5.68
CA TRP A 318 -5.08 -5.37 5.12
C TRP A 318 -4.58 -6.66 4.50
N VAL A 319 -3.88 -6.52 3.37
CA VAL A 319 -3.15 -7.63 2.75
C VAL A 319 -1.85 -7.79 3.53
N PRO A 320 -1.59 -8.93 4.20
CA PRO A 320 -0.29 -9.15 4.83
C PRO A 320 0.78 -9.31 3.76
N ALA A 321 1.99 -8.83 4.01
CA ALA A 321 3.14 -9.06 3.16
C ALA A 321 4.43 -8.88 3.96
N ALA A 322 5.46 -9.67 3.67
CA ALA A 322 6.80 -9.48 4.22
C ALA A 322 7.81 -9.31 3.10
N MET A 323 8.65 -8.29 3.18
CA MET A 323 9.71 -8.04 2.20
C MET A 323 11.08 -8.20 2.84
N GLY A 324 11.97 -8.94 2.16
CA GLY A 324 13.34 -9.14 2.61
C GLY A 324 13.47 -10.20 3.70
N ALA A 325 12.49 -11.11 3.81
CA ALA A 325 12.58 -12.23 4.74
C ALA A 325 13.80 -13.11 4.38
N SER A 326 14.47 -13.65 5.41
CA SER A 326 15.47 -14.69 5.22
C SER A 326 14.80 -15.99 4.77
N GLU A 327 15.58 -17.00 4.38
CA GLU A 327 15.07 -18.32 4.07
C GLU A 327 14.32 -18.96 5.25
N LEU A 328 14.83 -18.79 6.47
CA LEU A 328 14.18 -19.27 7.69
C LEU A 328 12.86 -18.55 7.92
N GLY A 329 12.86 -17.22 7.85
CA GLY A 329 11.65 -16.41 8.00
C GLY A 329 10.60 -16.77 6.96
N ALA A 330 10.99 -16.86 5.69
CA ALA A 330 10.13 -17.28 4.59
C ALA A 330 9.52 -18.67 4.82
N THR A 331 10.32 -19.62 5.31
CA THR A 331 9.84 -20.97 5.69
C THR A 331 8.79 -20.90 6.80
N VAL A 332 8.98 -20.05 7.81
CA VAL A 332 7.99 -19.88 8.89
C VAL A 332 6.72 -19.21 8.36
N TRP A 333 6.83 -18.17 7.55
CA TRP A 333 5.69 -17.49 6.93
C TRP A 333 4.87 -18.42 6.03
N ALA A 334 5.52 -19.31 5.27
CA ALA A 334 4.86 -20.27 4.37
C ALA A 334 3.92 -21.22 5.14
N ARG A 335 4.25 -21.57 6.40
CA ARG A 335 3.40 -22.42 7.26
C ARG A 335 2.04 -21.79 7.57
N PHE A 336 1.92 -20.46 7.42
CA PHE A 336 0.65 -19.74 7.59
C PHE A 336 -0.17 -19.65 6.29
N GLY A 337 0.24 -20.32 5.20
CA GLY A 337 -0.49 -20.33 3.94
C GLY A 337 -0.26 -19.08 3.08
N LEU A 338 0.90 -18.44 3.24
CA LEU A 338 1.39 -17.38 2.36
C LEU A 338 2.35 -17.98 1.32
N GLU A 339 2.30 -17.45 0.10
CA GLU A 339 3.24 -17.75 -0.96
C GLU A 339 4.56 -16.99 -0.74
N VAL A 340 5.65 -17.60 -1.20
CA VAL A 340 7.01 -17.08 -1.07
C VAL A 340 7.60 -16.95 -2.47
N LEU A 341 8.22 -15.80 -2.75
CA LEU A 341 8.92 -15.51 -3.98
C LEU A 341 10.31 -14.99 -3.65
N GLU A 342 11.35 -15.64 -4.16
CA GLU A 342 12.70 -15.10 -4.08
C GLU A 342 12.76 -13.79 -4.88
N ILE A 343 13.23 -12.72 -4.25
CA ILE A 343 13.31 -11.40 -4.86
C ILE A 343 14.75 -10.98 -5.15
N GLY A 344 15.75 -11.60 -4.55
CA GLY A 344 17.15 -11.37 -4.92
C GLY A 344 18.10 -11.77 -3.81
N ASP A 345 19.27 -11.14 -3.78
CA ASP A 345 20.33 -11.50 -2.84
C ASP A 345 20.92 -10.29 -2.12
N GLU A 346 21.25 -10.51 -0.86
CA GLU A 346 22.04 -9.62 -0.04
C GLU A 346 23.53 -9.91 -0.19
N ALA A 347 24.33 -8.85 -0.29
CA ALA A 347 25.78 -8.95 -0.37
C ALA A 347 26.40 -8.89 1.03
N VAL A 348 26.79 -10.04 1.59
CA VAL A 348 27.46 -10.12 2.90
C VAL A 348 28.94 -10.40 2.70
N VAL A 349 29.81 -9.50 3.17
CA VAL A 349 31.26 -9.66 3.10
C VAL A 349 31.77 -10.20 4.44
N ASP A 350 32.56 -11.28 4.39
CA ASP A 350 33.30 -11.81 5.53
C ASP A 350 34.59 -11.00 5.71
N THR A 351 34.74 -10.37 6.87
CA THR A 351 35.86 -9.44 7.14
C THR A 351 37.16 -10.16 7.46
N LYS A 352 37.10 -11.41 7.96
CA LYS A 352 38.28 -12.21 8.32
C LYS A 352 39.04 -12.61 7.07
N THR A 353 38.30 -12.94 6.02
CA THR A 353 38.86 -13.36 4.73
C THR A 353 39.09 -12.20 3.75
N PHE A 354 38.52 -11.03 4.03
CA PHE A 354 38.68 -9.85 3.17
C PHE A 354 40.14 -9.39 3.12
N THR A 355 40.63 -9.19 1.89
CA THR A 355 41.92 -8.55 1.60
C THR A 355 41.81 -7.72 0.33
N LEU A 356 42.62 -6.66 0.22
CA LEU A 356 42.79 -5.92 -1.03
C LEU A 356 43.80 -6.58 -1.98
N ASP A 357 44.49 -7.62 -1.54
CA ASP A 357 45.51 -8.32 -2.32
C ASP A 357 44.92 -9.24 -3.38
N GLY A 358 45.77 -9.66 -4.32
CA GLY A 358 45.40 -10.59 -5.38
C GLY A 358 44.81 -9.95 -6.63
N ARG A 359 44.59 -10.80 -7.64
CA ARG A 359 44.16 -10.39 -8.99
C ARG A 359 42.71 -9.93 -9.03
N VAL A 360 41.83 -10.63 -8.31
CA VAL A 360 40.38 -10.34 -8.28
C VAL A 360 40.11 -8.94 -7.71
N MET A 361 40.83 -8.56 -6.64
CA MET A 361 40.68 -7.27 -5.98
C MET A 361 41.41 -6.10 -6.66
N ARG A 362 42.05 -6.33 -7.82
CA ARG A 362 42.79 -5.28 -8.56
C ARG A 362 41.95 -4.03 -8.82
N GLY A 363 40.68 -4.22 -9.20
CA GLY A 363 39.78 -3.09 -9.48
C GLY A 363 39.52 -2.22 -8.24
N VAL A 364 39.14 -2.85 -7.12
CA VAL A 364 38.91 -2.16 -5.84
C VAL A 364 40.18 -1.51 -5.33
N ARG A 365 41.30 -2.24 -5.33
CA ARG A 365 42.62 -1.73 -4.91
C ARG A 365 43.04 -0.51 -5.72
N GLN A 366 42.91 -0.55 -7.06
CA GLN A 366 43.23 0.58 -7.92
C GLN A 366 42.30 1.79 -7.69
N ALA A 367 41.01 1.56 -7.45
CA ALA A 367 40.08 2.63 -7.09
C ALA A 367 40.51 3.28 -5.76
N ALA A 368 40.68 2.49 -4.70
CA ALA A 368 41.11 2.96 -3.38
C ALA A 368 42.45 3.72 -3.44
N SER A 369 43.49 3.15 -4.08
CA SER A 369 44.81 3.81 -4.18
C SER A 369 44.78 5.09 -5.02
N ARG A 370 43.91 5.19 -6.03
CA ARG A 370 43.73 6.42 -6.83
C ARG A 370 43.05 7.49 -5.98
N THR A 371 41.98 7.14 -5.29
CA THR A 371 41.24 8.07 -4.43
C THR A 371 42.10 8.56 -3.26
N LYS A 372 42.92 7.70 -2.63
CA LYS A 372 43.92 8.15 -1.64
C LYS A 372 44.93 9.15 -2.23
N ARG A 373 45.44 8.90 -3.44
CA ARG A 373 46.36 9.84 -4.13
C ARG A 373 45.71 11.18 -4.51
N ALA A 374 44.40 11.19 -4.72
CA ALA A 374 43.61 12.41 -4.91
C ALA A 374 43.36 13.18 -3.59
N GLY A 375 43.98 12.77 -2.47
CA GLY A 375 43.96 13.49 -1.21
C GLY A 375 42.78 13.16 -0.29
N TYR A 376 42.01 12.10 -0.60
CA TYR A 376 40.96 11.65 0.29
C TYR A 376 41.55 10.88 1.47
N LYS A 377 41.06 11.20 2.68
CA LYS A 377 41.30 10.46 3.92
C LYS A 377 39.98 9.86 4.38
N VAL A 378 40.00 8.62 4.86
CA VAL A 378 38.80 7.98 5.43
C VAL A 378 38.97 7.85 6.93
N LEU A 379 37.91 8.17 7.66
CA LEU A 379 37.81 7.94 9.09
C LEU A 379 36.67 6.97 9.35
N VAL A 380 36.95 5.91 10.11
CA VAL A 380 35.96 4.91 10.55
C VAL A 380 35.87 5.01 12.06
N ARG A 381 34.67 5.32 12.58
CA ARG A 381 34.44 5.60 14.00
C ARG A 381 33.09 5.04 14.44
N ARG A 382 32.96 4.66 15.71
CA ARG A 382 31.62 4.40 16.27
C ARG A 382 30.88 5.73 16.42
N ALA A 383 29.55 5.68 16.36
CA ALA A 383 28.72 6.87 16.50
C ALA A 383 28.93 7.59 17.85
N GLU A 384 29.23 6.82 18.90
CA GLU A 384 29.58 7.31 20.25
C GLU A 384 30.94 8.03 20.32
N ASP A 385 31.85 7.78 19.38
CA ASP A 385 33.19 8.39 19.35
C ASP A 385 33.22 9.71 18.54
N LEU A 386 32.08 10.14 18.00
CA LEU A 386 32.00 11.39 17.24
C LEU A 386 32.13 12.60 18.15
N ARG A 387 32.77 13.65 17.64
CA ARG A 387 32.91 14.90 18.40
C ARG A 387 31.54 15.56 18.60
N PRO A 388 31.35 16.32 19.70
CA PRO A 388 30.13 17.09 19.88
C PRO A 388 29.84 17.98 18.66
N GLY A 389 28.62 17.90 18.12
CA GLY A 389 28.19 18.65 16.93
C GLY A 389 28.49 17.99 15.58
N GLU A 390 29.37 16.99 15.52
CA GLU A 390 29.75 16.33 14.26
C GLU A 390 28.59 15.53 13.64
N LEU A 391 27.83 14.78 14.45
CA LEU A 391 26.70 14.00 13.94
C LEU A 391 25.62 14.88 13.26
N PRO A 392 25.13 15.99 13.85
CA PRO A 392 24.25 16.93 13.16
C PRO A 392 24.79 17.45 11.82
N GLU A 393 26.09 17.74 11.72
CA GLU A 393 26.72 18.16 10.46
C GLU A 393 26.65 17.05 9.40
N LEU A 394 26.98 15.81 9.79
CA LEU A 394 26.90 14.65 8.90
C LEU A 394 25.46 14.36 8.44
N VAL A 395 24.48 14.51 9.33
CA VAL A 395 23.05 14.40 8.99
C VAL A 395 22.66 15.46 7.95
N HIS A 396 23.11 16.70 8.13
CA HIS A 396 22.84 17.78 7.19
C HIS A 396 23.46 17.52 5.81
N LEU A 397 24.71 17.05 5.76
CA LEU A 397 25.38 16.68 4.52
C LEU A 397 24.69 15.50 3.82
N ALA A 398 24.33 14.45 4.58
CA ALA A 398 23.60 13.30 4.05
C ALA A 398 22.25 13.71 3.45
N ALA A 399 21.53 14.64 4.09
CA ALA A 399 20.28 15.20 3.59
C ALA A 399 20.49 16.02 2.31
N THR A 400 21.55 16.84 2.25
CA THR A 400 21.90 17.65 1.07
C THR A 400 22.23 16.77 -0.15
N TRP A 401 22.96 15.67 0.06
CA TRP A 401 23.35 14.75 -1.01
C TRP A 401 22.26 13.75 -1.41
N ARG A 402 21.15 13.66 -0.65
CA ARG A 402 20.03 12.74 -0.93
C ARG A 402 19.41 12.98 -2.31
N GLY A 403 19.39 14.23 -2.78
CA GLY A 403 18.92 14.60 -4.12
C GLY A 403 17.42 14.42 -4.37
N THR A 404 16.65 13.95 -3.38
CA THR A 404 15.18 13.79 -3.41
C THR A 404 14.61 14.22 -2.06
N GLU A 405 13.40 14.79 -2.03
CA GLU A 405 12.76 15.26 -0.79
C GLU A 405 12.43 14.12 0.19
N THR A 406 12.08 12.94 -0.32
CA THR A 406 11.72 11.77 0.50
C THR A 406 12.92 10.86 0.73
N GLU A 407 13.17 10.49 1.99
CA GLU A 407 14.10 9.41 2.35
C GLU A 407 13.70 8.12 1.61
N ARG A 408 14.65 7.51 0.89
CA ARG A 408 14.48 6.18 0.30
C ARG A 408 14.81 5.12 1.34
N GLY A 409 14.04 4.03 1.32
CA GLY A 409 14.29 2.84 2.14
C GLY A 409 13.24 2.61 3.23
N PHE A 410 12.80 1.35 3.35
CA PHE A 410 11.89 0.85 4.40
C PHE A 410 12.45 -0.40 5.06
N SER A 411 12.87 -1.36 4.23
CA SER A 411 13.51 -2.60 4.66
C SER A 411 15.00 -2.46 4.93
N MET A 412 15.59 -1.35 4.47
CA MET A 412 17.03 -1.18 4.32
C MET A 412 17.50 0.23 4.70
N ALA A 413 16.63 1.04 5.33
CA ALA A 413 16.99 2.36 5.83
C ALA A 413 16.29 2.64 7.16
N LEU A 414 17.06 3.11 8.14
CA LEU A 414 16.57 3.46 9.48
C LEU A 414 15.92 4.84 9.52
N GLY A 415 16.21 5.70 8.54
CA GLY A 415 15.67 7.06 8.42
C GLY A 415 16.23 8.04 9.47
N ARG A 416 17.32 7.68 10.15
CA ARG A 416 18.05 8.52 11.10
C ARG A 416 19.50 8.05 11.20
N MET A 417 20.37 8.91 11.73
CA MET A 417 21.78 8.58 11.92
C MET A 417 22.21 8.67 13.37
N GLY A 418 23.24 7.91 13.71
CA GLY A 418 23.91 7.94 15.02
C GLY A 418 23.22 7.13 16.11
N ASP A 419 22.48 6.08 15.75
CA ASP A 419 21.99 5.12 16.74
C ASP A 419 23.17 4.44 17.47
N PRO A 420 23.04 4.10 18.77
CA PRO A 420 24.10 3.45 19.53
C PRO A 420 24.66 2.20 18.84
N GLY A 421 25.97 2.00 18.90
CA GLY A 421 26.66 0.90 18.23
C GLY A 421 26.79 1.03 16.71
N SER A 422 26.20 2.07 16.09
CA SER A 422 26.40 2.33 14.66
C SER A 422 27.84 2.72 14.36
N VAL A 423 28.33 2.37 13.18
CA VAL A 423 29.66 2.76 12.67
C VAL A 423 29.48 3.77 11.54
N ILE A 424 30.19 4.89 11.66
CA ILE A 424 30.17 6.00 10.72
C ILE A 424 31.49 6.04 9.98
N VAL A 425 31.41 6.08 8.65
CA VAL A 425 32.55 6.19 7.75
C VAL A 425 32.47 7.50 7.02
N THR A 426 33.46 8.37 7.17
CA THR A 426 33.54 9.64 6.42
C THR A 426 34.71 9.62 5.47
N ALA A 427 34.52 10.12 4.25
CA ALA A 427 35.60 10.45 3.33
C ALA A 427 35.80 11.96 3.30
N GLU A 428 37.01 12.42 3.63
CA GLU A 428 37.38 13.82 3.73
C GLU A 428 38.42 14.19 2.67
N GLN A 429 38.23 15.33 2.01
CA GLN A 429 39.19 15.88 1.04
C GLN A 429 39.28 17.39 1.27
N GLY A 430 40.50 17.91 1.45
CA GLY A 430 40.73 19.35 1.68
C GLY A 430 40.04 19.90 2.92
N GLY A 431 39.96 19.10 4.00
CA GLY A 431 39.31 19.48 5.26
C GLY A 431 37.78 19.51 5.23
N ARG A 432 37.16 18.98 4.17
CA ARG A 432 35.69 18.88 4.05
C ARG A 432 35.27 17.42 3.91
N VAL A 433 34.18 17.05 4.56
CA VAL A 433 33.52 15.75 4.35
C VAL A 433 32.87 15.74 2.96
N ARG A 434 33.19 14.72 2.17
CA ARG A 434 32.75 14.53 0.79
C ARG A 434 31.95 13.23 0.60
N GLY A 435 32.01 12.32 1.56
CA GLY A 435 31.23 11.09 1.59
C GLY A 435 30.92 10.67 3.03
N VAL A 436 29.77 10.05 3.22
CA VAL A 436 29.35 9.49 4.51
C VAL A 436 28.63 8.16 4.30
N LEU A 437 29.07 7.14 5.04
CA LEU A 437 28.36 5.89 5.22
C LEU A 437 27.96 5.73 6.69
N GLN A 438 26.80 5.13 6.91
CA GLN A 438 26.40 4.61 8.22
C GLN A 438 26.10 3.14 8.11
N PHE A 439 26.62 2.39 9.07
CA PHE A 439 26.29 1.00 9.29
C PHE A 439 25.64 0.85 10.66
N VAL A 440 24.50 0.18 10.71
CA VAL A 440 23.78 -0.13 11.95
C VAL A 440 24.23 -1.51 12.49
N PRO A 441 24.08 -1.75 13.80
CA PRO A 441 24.44 -3.04 14.40
C PRO A 441 23.68 -4.22 13.79
N TRP A 442 24.39 -5.30 13.48
CA TRP A 442 23.84 -6.63 13.23
C TRP A 442 24.38 -7.56 14.33
N GLY A 443 23.71 -7.56 15.47
CA GLY A 443 24.21 -8.20 16.69
C GLY A 443 25.52 -7.56 17.17
N GLU A 444 26.35 -8.32 17.88
CA GLU A 444 27.62 -7.81 18.44
C GLU A 444 28.77 -7.80 17.43
N ARG A 445 28.72 -8.70 16.44
CA ARG A 445 29.85 -8.99 15.53
C ARG A 445 29.55 -8.66 14.07
N GLY A 446 28.45 -7.97 13.81
CA GLY A 446 27.99 -7.66 12.46
C GLY A 446 27.65 -6.19 12.26
N LEU A 447 27.74 -5.76 11.01
CA LEU A 447 27.30 -4.44 10.56
C LEU A 447 26.39 -4.56 9.33
N SER A 448 25.40 -3.68 9.23
CA SER A 448 24.49 -3.60 8.08
C SER A 448 24.43 -2.19 7.51
N LEU A 449 24.65 -2.03 6.21
CA LEU A 449 24.69 -0.73 5.55
C LEU A 449 23.30 -0.08 5.55
N ASP A 450 23.21 1.10 6.16
CA ASP A 450 21.98 1.91 6.27
C ASP A 450 22.05 3.14 5.36
N VAL A 451 23.06 3.99 5.56
CA VAL A 451 23.24 5.21 4.77
C VAL A 451 24.47 5.06 3.89
N MET A 452 24.31 5.36 2.60
CA MET A 452 25.42 5.56 1.67
C MET A 452 25.18 6.84 0.87
N ARG A 453 25.89 7.91 1.20
CA ARG A 453 25.76 9.23 0.58
C ARG A 453 27.12 9.83 0.28
N ARG A 454 27.19 10.59 -0.81
CA ARG A 454 28.39 11.33 -1.20
C ARG A 454 28.01 12.54 -2.00
N ASP A 455 28.88 13.54 -1.96
CA ASP A 455 28.84 14.67 -2.87
C ASP A 455 28.89 14.15 -4.33
N ARG A 456 28.10 14.79 -5.20
CA ARG A 456 28.02 14.42 -6.62
C ARG A 456 29.30 14.73 -7.39
N THR A 457 30.10 15.66 -6.86
CA THR A 457 31.35 16.15 -7.46
C THR A 457 32.59 15.34 -7.07
N VAL A 458 32.45 14.30 -6.24
CA VAL A 458 33.60 13.50 -5.80
C VAL A 458 34.13 12.60 -6.89
N ASP A 459 35.41 12.27 -6.75
CA ASP A 459 36.11 11.35 -7.63
C ASP A 459 35.52 9.94 -7.61
N ASN A 460 35.60 9.27 -8.75
CA ASN A 460 35.21 7.86 -8.83
C ASN A 460 36.12 7.00 -7.92
N GLY A 461 35.53 6.06 -7.18
CA GLY A 461 36.26 5.21 -6.23
C GLY A 461 36.10 5.60 -4.75
N VAL A 462 35.45 6.73 -4.42
CA VAL A 462 35.25 7.14 -3.01
C VAL A 462 34.44 6.13 -2.21
N ASN A 463 33.40 5.53 -2.79
CA ASN A 463 32.64 4.48 -2.11
C ASN A 463 33.48 3.20 -1.94
N GLU A 464 34.22 2.81 -2.98
CA GLU A 464 35.16 1.68 -2.90
C GLU A 464 36.20 1.88 -1.81
N LEU A 465 36.75 3.09 -1.69
CA LEU A 465 37.68 3.45 -0.63
C LEU A 465 37.03 3.34 0.75
N MET A 466 35.89 4.02 0.98
CA MET A 466 35.20 3.99 2.28
C MET A 466 34.83 2.57 2.73
N ILE A 467 34.28 1.75 1.82
CA ILE A 467 33.91 0.37 2.15
C ILE A 467 35.15 -0.48 2.42
N SER A 468 36.22 -0.33 1.63
CA SER A 468 37.46 -1.10 1.85
C SER A 468 38.11 -0.77 3.20
N GLU A 469 38.16 0.51 3.56
CA GLU A 469 38.71 0.95 4.86
C GLU A 469 37.84 0.46 6.03
N LEU A 470 36.51 0.46 5.88
CA LEU A 470 35.62 -0.13 6.86
C LEU A 470 35.87 -1.63 7.03
N LEU A 471 36.01 -2.39 5.94
CA LEU A 471 36.22 -3.84 6.02
C LEU A 471 37.57 -4.17 6.69
N LEU A 472 38.62 -3.39 6.42
CA LEU A 472 39.90 -3.49 7.10
C LEU A 472 39.80 -3.13 8.59
N TYR A 473 39.14 -2.02 8.92
CA TYR A 473 38.85 -1.62 10.29
C TYR A 473 38.08 -2.72 11.05
N SER A 474 37.06 -3.29 10.41
CA SER A 474 36.16 -4.29 10.97
C SER A 474 36.92 -5.54 11.44
N ARG A 475 37.91 -5.97 10.66
CA ARG A 475 38.78 -7.11 10.99
C ARG A 475 39.55 -6.91 12.30
N GLU A 476 39.96 -5.67 12.60
CA GLU A 476 40.71 -5.33 13.82
C GLU A 476 39.79 -5.11 15.04
N HIS A 477 38.49 -4.87 14.82
CA HIS A 477 37.54 -4.47 15.85
C HIS A 477 36.50 -5.56 16.17
N GLY A 478 36.80 -6.83 15.86
CA GLY A 478 35.94 -7.97 16.21
C GLY A 478 34.62 -8.06 15.45
N ILE A 479 34.53 -7.38 14.30
CA ILE A 479 33.36 -7.42 13.41
C ILE A 479 33.65 -8.47 12.35
N ASP A 480 32.87 -9.55 12.33
CA ASP A 480 33.08 -10.74 11.49
C ASP A 480 32.45 -10.60 10.10
N HIS A 481 31.37 -9.83 9.99
CA HIS A 481 30.60 -9.73 8.76
C HIS A 481 29.97 -8.35 8.55
N VAL A 482 29.96 -7.90 7.30
CA VAL A 482 29.36 -6.62 6.91
C VAL A 482 28.40 -6.85 5.75
N SER A 483 27.13 -6.51 5.95
CA SER A 483 26.17 -6.43 4.85
C SER A 483 26.30 -5.11 4.10
N LEU A 484 26.52 -5.21 2.79
CA LEU A 484 26.48 -4.09 1.84
C LEU A 484 25.08 -3.86 1.27
N ASN A 485 24.07 -4.30 2.01
CA ASN A 485 22.67 -4.21 1.69
C ASN A 485 22.22 -5.12 0.54
N PHE A 486 20.92 -5.13 0.28
CA PHE A 486 20.25 -6.06 -0.62
C PHE A 486 19.99 -5.46 -2.02
N ALA A 487 20.21 -6.28 -3.06
CA ALA A 487 19.85 -5.94 -4.43
C ALA A 487 18.48 -6.55 -4.79
N ALA A 488 17.42 -5.78 -4.55
CA ALA A 488 16.05 -6.19 -4.85
C ALA A 488 15.81 -6.47 -6.33
N PHE A 489 15.04 -7.52 -6.63
CA PHE A 489 14.49 -7.92 -7.93
C PHE A 489 15.43 -8.61 -8.93
N ARG A 490 16.54 -9.22 -8.48
CA ARG A 490 17.43 -10.05 -9.34
C ARG A 490 16.69 -11.24 -9.97
N ALA A 491 16.00 -12.03 -9.15
CA ALA A 491 15.34 -13.27 -9.59
C ALA A 491 14.22 -13.05 -10.63
N LEU A 492 13.50 -11.93 -10.52
CA LEU A 492 12.46 -11.54 -11.50
C LEU A 492 13.03 -11.24 -12.89
N MET A 493 14.32 -10.85 -12.98
CA MET A 493 14.98 -10.55 -14.25
C MET A 493 15.57 -11.79 -14.92
N GLU A 494 16.15 -12.72 -14.16
CA GLU A 494 16.73 -13.97 -14.71
C GLU A 494 15.64 -14.91 -15.26
N GLN A 495 14.45 -14.97 -14.64
CA GLN A 495 13.31 -15.71 -15.19
C GLN A 495 12.70 -15.04 -16.44
N GLY A 496 12.75 -13.71 -16.53
CA GLY A 496 12.24 -12.96 -17.69
C GLY A 496 13.04 -13.18 -18.98
N GLN A 497 14.31 -13.57 -18.88
CA GLN A 497 15.18 -13.83 -20.04
C GLN A 497 14.96 -15.22 -20.66
N ARG A 498 14.23 -16.14 -20.01
CA ARG A 498 14.01 -17.52 -20.49
C ARG A 498 12.66 -17.76 -21.17
N ILE A 499 11.78 -16.76 -21.28
CA ILE A 499 10.41 -16.97 -21.78
C ILE A 499 10.29 -16.55 -23.26
N GLY A 500 10.21 -17.57 -24.11
CA GLY A 500 10.05 -17.48 -25.57
C GLY A 500 8.76 -16.82 -26.06
N ALA A 501 8.75 -16.57 -27.37
CA ALA A 501 7.84 -15.68 -28.10
C ALA A 501 6.34 -16.01 -27.97
N GLY A 502 5.59 -15.11 -27.33
CA GLY A 502 4.12 -15.08 -27.32
C GLY A 502 3.56 -13.72 -26.84
N PRO A 503 2.25 -13.43 -26.98
CA PRO A 503 1.63 -12.17 -26.56
C PRO A 503 1.83 -11.86 -25.07
N VAL A 504 1.83 -12.90 -24.22
CA VAL A 504 2.11 -12.82 -22.79
C VAL A 504 3.57 -12.42 -22.55
N ALA A 505 4.53 -12.96 -23.31
CA ALA A 505 5.93 -12.59 -23.23
C ALA A 505 6.17 -11.12 -23.63
N ARG A 506 5.39 -10.55 -24.57
CA ARG A 506 5.45 -9.11 -24.91
C ARG A 506 4.87 -8.23 -23.80
N LEU A 507 3.82 -8.68 -23.11
CA LEU A 507 3.29 -7.98 -21.95
C LEU A 507 4.30 -8.06 -20.79
N SER A 508 4.88 -9.23 -20.53
CA SER A 508 5.98 -9.42 -19.59
C SER A 508 7.17 -8.55 -19.93
N ALA A 509 7.54 -8.43 -21.20
CA ALA A 509 8.62 -7.55 -21.67
C ALA A 509 8.27 -6.06 -21.49
N LYS A 510 7.02 -5.65 -21.75
CA LYS A 510 6.56 -4.26 -21.48
C LYS A 510 6.52 -3.94 -19.99
N VAL A 511 6.09 -4.90 -19.17
CA VAL A 511 6.08 -4.80 -17.71
C VAL A 511 7.52 -4.72 -17.21
N LEU A 512 8.40 -5.62 -17.66
CA LEU A 512 9.83 -5.63 -17.35
C LEU A 512 10.54 -4.36 -17.83
N HIS A 513 10.15 -3.79 -18.97
CA HIS A 513 10.67 -2.51 -19.49
C HIS A 513 10.08 -1.28 -18.76
N PHE A 514 8.88 -1.40 -18.18
CA PHE A 514 8.35 -0.39 -17.26
C PHE A 514 9.13 -0.42 -15.93
N PHE A 515 9.42 -1.63 -15.42
CA PHE A 515 10.31 -1.86 -14.29
C PHE A 515 11.78 -1.51 -14.61
N SER A 516 12.19 -1.50 -15.88
CA SER A 516 13.55 -1.13 -16.29
C SER A 516 13.86 0.35 -16.09
N ARG A 517 12.88 1.25 -15.91
CA ARG A 517 13.22 2.60 -15.40
C ARG A 517 13.80 2.58 -13.97
N TRP A 518 13.75 1.44 -13.27
CA TRP A 518 14.41 1.17 -11.98
C TRP A 518 15.73 0.37 -12.11
N ILE A 519 16.41 0.49 -13.26
CA ILE A 519 17.71 -0.10 -13.69
C ILE A 519 18.91 0.06 -12.73
N GLN A 520 18.78 0.63 -11.53
CA GLN A 520 19.89 0.76 -10.59
C GLN A 520 20.32 -0.55 -9.90
N ILE A 521 19.50 -1.61 -9.97
CA ILE A 521 19.74 -2.90 -9.31
C ILE A 521 20.97 -3.61 -9.88
N GLU A 522 21.13 -3.65 -11.21
CA GLU A 522 22.29 -4.29 -11.83
C GLU A 522 23.60 -3.52 -11.59
N SER A 523 23.51 -2.19 -11.50
CA SER A 523 24.66 -1.35 -11.14
C SER A 523 25.08 -1.56 -9.68
N LEU A 524 24.11 -1.72 -8.76
CA LEU A 524 24.36 -1.99 -7.35
C LEU A 524 24.92 -3.41 -7.15
N TYR A 525 24.35 -4.40 -7.85
CA TYR A 525 24.88 -5.76 -7.86
C TYR A 525 26.33 -5.80 -8.33
N ARG A 526 26.63 -5.20 -9.50
CA ARG A 526 28.00 -5.14 -10.04
C ARG A 526 28.94 -4.37 -9.12
N PHE A 527 28.45 -3.37 -8.41
CA PHE A 527 29.23 -2.65 -7.42
C PHE A 527 29.57 -3.54 -6.22
N ASN A 528 28.58 -4.20 -5.62
CA ASN A 528 28.77 -5.07 -4.45
C ASN A 528 29.62 -6.32 -4.78
N ALA A 529 29.46 -6.89 -5.98
CA ALA A 529 30.24 -8.04 -6.45
C ALA A 529 31.77 -7.79 -6.44
N LYS A 530 32.21 -6.52 -6.53
CA LYS A 530 33.63 -6.15 -6.46
C LYS A 530 34.29 -6.56 -5.15
N PHE A 531 33.52 -6.66 -4.07
CA PHE A 531 34.01 -6.98 -2.72
C PHE A 531 33.96 -8.47 -2.40
N GLN A 532 33.65 -9.33 -3.39
CA GLN A 532 33.54 -10.78 -3.23
C GLN A 532 32.60 -11.20 -2.07
N PRO A 533 31.35 -10.69 -2.03
CA PRO A 533 30.42 -11.06 -0.98
C PRO A 533 29.94 -12.50 -1.15
N ARG A 534 29.54 -13.10 -0.03
CA ARG A 534 28.59 -14.22 -0.02
C ARG A 534 27.19 -13.66 -0.29
N TRP A 535 26.52 -14.23 -1.28
CA TRP A 535 25.14 -13.88 -1.62
C TRP A 535 24.16 -14.65 -0.73
N VAL A 536 23.28 -13.94 -0.04
CA VAL A 536 22.26 -14.50 0.84
C VAL A 536 20.88 -14.23 0.26
N PRO A 537 20.07 -15.26 -0.05
CA PRO A 537 18.79 -15.06 -0.71
C PRO A 537 17.79 -14.36 0.22
N ARG A 538 16.96 -13.50 -0.37
CA ARG A 538 15.91 -12.75 0.32
C ARG A 538 14.58 -12.90 -0.40
N TYR A 539 13.51 -12.99 0.37
CA TYR A 539 12.19 -13.40 -0.11
C TYR A 539 11.11 -12.33 0.13
N LEU A 540 10.14 -12.29 -0.79
CA LEU A 540 8.85 -11.63 -0.65
C LEU A 540 7.79 -12.67 -0.30
N VAL A 541 7.08 -12.40 0.78
CA VAL A 541 5.96 -13.22 1.27
C VAL A 541 4.66 -12.50 0.99
N TYR A 542 3.67 -13.20 0.43
CA TYR A 542 2.39 -12.62 0.05
C TYR A 542 1.26 -13.68 0.01
N PRO A 543 -0.01 -13.29 0.17
CA PRO A 543 -1.18 -14.18 0.15
C PRO A 543 -1.40 -15.07 -1.07
N GLY A 544 -0.92 -14.62 -2.24
CA GLY A 544 -1.20 -15.24 -3.52
C GLY A 544 -1.15 -14.27 -4.69
N VAL A 545 -0.98 -14.79 -5.91
CA VAL A 545 -0.70 -14.03 -7.14
C VAL A 545 -1.60 -12.83 -7.37
N GLY A 546 -2.90 -12.93 -7.04
CA GLY A 546 -3.85 -11.81 -7.20
C GLY A 546 -3.57 -10.58 -6.30
N SER A 547 -2.71 -10.72 -5.29
CA SER A 547 -2.29 -9.63 -4.40
C SER A 547 -0.98 -8.96 -4.83
N LEU A 548 -0.18 -9.61 -5.69
CA LEU A 548 1.15 -9.15 -6.11
C LEU A 548 1.17 -7.71 -6.65
N PRO A 549 0.25 -7.27 -7.53
CA PRO A 549 0.30 -5.89 -8.03
C PRO A 549 0.19 -4.85 -6.90
N ARG A 550 -0.65 -5.14 -5.90
CA ARG A 550 -0.86 -4.23 -4.76
C ARG A 550 0.31 -4.28 -3.79
N VAL A 551 0.84 -5.47 -3.52
CA VAL A 551 2.06 -5.66 -2.71
C VAL A 551 3.23 -4.95 -3.37
N GLY A 552 3.41 -5.08 -4.69
CA GLY A 552 4.41 -4.36 -5.46
C GLY A 552 4.30 -2.84 -5.29
N ILE A 553 3.11 -2.25 -5.50
CA ILE A 553 2.90 -0.80 -5.27
C ILE A 553 3.29 -0.40 -3.84
N ALA A 554 2.88 -1.17 -2.84
CA ALA A 554 3.22 -0.89 -1.45
C ALA A 554 4.73 -0.98 -1.20
N THR A 555 5.41 -1.98 -1.76
CA THR A 555 6.86 -2.14 -1.71
C THR A 555 7.59 -0.97 -2.37
N PHE A 556 7.22 -0.56 -3.60
CA PHE A 556 7.88 0.57 -4.27
C PHE A 556 7.65 1.90 -3.54
N GLU A 557 6.46 2.10 -2.98
CA GLU A 557 6.15 3.29 -2.17
C GLU A 557 6.89 3.27 -0.82
N ALA A 558 7.07 2.10 -0.20
CA ALA A 558 7.83 1.94 1.03
C ALA A 558 9.32 2.23 0.82
N GLU A 559 9.91 1.68 -0.24
CA GLU A 559 11.34 1.85 -0.57
C GLU A 559 11.66 3.24 -1.17
N GLY A 560 10.65 4.07 -1.46
CA GLY A 560 10.85 5.39 -2.09
C GLY A 560 11.29 5.32 -3.55
N LEU A 561 11.01 4.20 -4.23
CA LEU A 561 11.32 3.93 -5.63
C LEU A 561 10.18 4.34 -6.59
N GLY A 562 8.99 4.64 -6.05
CA GLY A 562 7.82 5.02 -6.84
C GLY A 562 6.54 4.94 -6.02
N GLY A 563 5.42 4.62 -6.67
CA GLY A 563 4.12 4.44 -6.02
C GLY A 563 3.13 5.57 -6.32
N ARG A 564 2.22 5.84 -5.38
CA ARG A 564 1.16 6.85 -5.57
C ARG A 564 1.76 8.27 -5.64
N SER A 565 1.21 9.10 -6.53
CA SER A 565 1.72 10.47 -6.73
C SER A 565 1.64 11.30 -5.45
N PRO A 566 2.56 12.26 -5.21
CA PRO A 566 2.51 13.14 -4.03
C PRO A 566 1.18 13.91 -3.91
N TRP A 567 0.57 14.28 -5.04
CA TRP A 567 -0.75 14.90 -5.06
C TRP A 567 -1.83 13.93 -4.55
N LEU A 568 -1.85 12.70 -5.07
CA LEU A 568 -2.79 11.67 -4.64
C LEU A 568 -2.62 11.36 -3.13
N ARG A 569 -1.37 11.27 -2.64
CA ARG A 569 -1.10 11.07 -1.21
C ARG A 569 -1.59 12.23 -0.36
N ARG A 570 -1.41 13.49 -0.79
CA ARG A 570 -1.95 14.67 -0.08
C ARG A 570 -3.47 14.65 -0.01
N VAL A 571 -4.16 14.31 -1.10
CA VAL A 571 -5.62 14.18 -1.15
C VAL A 571 -6.11 13.01 -0.28
N LEU A 572 -5.33 11.94 -0.17
CA LEU A 572 -5.70 10.77 0.64
C LEU A 572 -5.40 10.95 2.13
N HIS A 573 -4.36 11.70 2.50
CA HIS A 573 -3.95 11.94 3.89
C HIS A 573 -4.60 13.18 4.53
N ARG A 574 -4.86 14.26 3.78
CA ARG A 574 -5.75 15.35 4.21
C ARG A 574 -7.21 14.88 4.17
#